data_AF-A0A0K8SL27-F1
#
_entry.id   AF-A0A0K8SL27-F1
#
_cell.length_a   1.000
_cell.length_b   1.000
_cell.length_c   1.000
_cell.angle_alpha   90.00
_cell.angle_beta   90.00
_cell.angle_gamma   90.00
#
_symmetry.space_group_name_H-M   'P 1'
#
loop_
_entity.id
_entity.type
_entity.pdbx_description
1 polymer ?
#
loop_
_entity_poly.entity_id
_entity_poly.type
_entity_poly.pdbx_seq_one_letter_code
_entity_poly.pdbx_strand_id
1 'polypeptide(L)'
;RHRLIGRNIDLPVCADLPPGNSPHNEDCLSLGVPEPEPVDTADYCYWGNGNDYRGAVGVGSSGKPCIYWAEQFQLSIADHHELLGNHNFCRNPGSSHAQPWCFVAMKDGRPVAEMCNIHRCIDTVWLYLTAGVVGLAVLVISLIFYCCCRRSSDKRPSLQHENSLKGSVRSPCRKGKGSGLEMSALIPGSATSSVKSDARARVREFHPA
;
A
#
# COMPACT_ATOMS: atom_id res chain seq x y z
N ARG A 1 53.79 33.02 12.23
CA ARG A 1 53.67 31.97 11.20
C ARG A 1 53.38 30.65 11.93
N HIS A 2 52.20 30.08 11.74
CA HIS A 2 51.76 28.89 12.45
C HIS A 2 52.58 27.66 12.00
N ARG A 3 53.16 26.91 12.94
CA ARG A 3 54.10 25.78 12.68
C ARG A 3 53.47 24.57 11.96
N LEU A 4 52.16 24.59 11.71
CA LEU A 4 51.41 23.45 11.14
C LEU A 4 51.02 23.64 9.66
N ILE A 5 51.42 24.73 9.00
CA ILE A 5 51.11 24.94 7.59
C ILE A 5 52.17 24.23 6.74
N GLY A 6 51.79 23.15 6.05
CA GLY A 6 52.63 22.42 5.10
C GLY A 6 53.06 20.99 5.50
N ARG A 7 52.57 20.45 6.63
CA ARG A 7 52.71 19.03 6.94
C ARG A 7 51.45 18.28 6.51
N ASN A 8 51.63 17.15 5.83
CA ASN A 8 50.55 16.21 5.59
C ASN A 8 50.13 15.65 6.96
N ILE A 9 48.89 15.92 7.36
CA ILE A 9 48.30 15.34 8.57
C ILE A 9 47.60 14.09 8.08
N ASP A 10 48.19 12.93 8.32
CA ASP A 10 47.51 11.66 8.07
C ASP A 10 46.30 11.60 9.02
N LEU A 11 45.10 11.52 8.43
CA LEU A 11 43.87 11.42 9.21
C LEU A 11 43.89 10.11 10.01
N PRO A 12 43.59 10.13 11.32
CA PRO A 12 43.48 8.91 12.11
C PRO A 12 42.33 8.03 11.61
N VAL A 13 42.48 6.71 11.75
CA VAL A 13 41.42 5.76 11.43
C VAL A 13 40.30 5.91 12.45
N CYS A 14 39.06 6.10 11.99
CA CYS A 14 37.92 6.35 12.89
C CYS A 14 37.70 5.25 13.93
N ALA A 15 38.10 4.00 13.64
CA ALA A 15 37.95 2.86 14.53
C ALA A 15 38.82 2.96 15.80
N ASP A 16 39.88 3.78 15.78
CA ASP A 16 40.80 3.96 16.91
C ASP A 16 40.37 5.12 17.83
N LEU A 17 39.36 5.90 17.42
CA LEU A 17 38.89 7.04 18.20
C LEU A 17 37.98 6.56 19.35
N PRO A 18 38.12 7.13 20.55
CA PRO A 18 37.25 6.81 21.66
C PRO A 18 35.80 7.22 21.32
N PRO A 19 34.79 6.40 21.67
CA PRO A 19 33.41 6.75 21.42
C PRO A 19 33.03 7.98 22.26
N GLY A 20 32.14 8.82 21.72
CA GLY A 20 31.85 10.16 22.25
C GLY A 20 31.34 10.18 23.70
N ASN A 21 30.85 9.04 24.19
CA ASN A 21 30.32 8.81 25.53
C ASN A 21 31.29 8.08 26.48
N SER A 22 32.56 7.90 26.11
CA SER A 22 33.55 7.29 27.00
C SER A 22 34.21 8.32 27.93
N PRO A 23 34.60 7.93 29.16
CA PRO A 23 35.34 8.80 30.08
C PRO A 23 36.75 9.17 29.59
N HIS A 24 37.22 8.57 28.49
CA HIS A 24 38.47 8.94 27.82
C HIS A 24 38.33 10.17 26.90
N ASN A 25 37.11 10.69 26.73
CA ASN A 25 36.81 11.80 25.81
C ASN A 25 36.84 13.19 26.49
N GLU A 26 37.07 13.26 27.81
CA GLU A 26 37.04 14.51 28.59
C GLU A 26 38.09 15.55 28.14
N ASP A 27 39.24 15.09 27.61
CA ASP A 27 40.32 15.94 27.11
C ASP A 27 40.29 16.14 25.58
N CYS A 28 39.30 15.59 24.89
CA CYS A 28 39.21 15.62 23.43
C CYS A 28 38.28 16.73 22.92
N LEU A 29 38.72 17.44 21.88
CA LEU A 29 37.86 18.39 21.18
C LEU A 29 36.93 17.64 20.22
N SER A 30 35.62 17.72 20.46
CA SER A 30 34.64 17.19 19.51
C SER A 30 34.61 18.04 18.24
N LEU A 31 34.82 17.40 17.08
CA LEU A 31 34.80 18.05 15.77
C LEU A 31 33.39 18.32 15.24
N GLY A 32 32.34 17.89 15.96
CA GLY A 32 30.95 18.08 15.55
C GLY A 32 30.59 17.37 14.25
N VAL A 33 31.35 16.34 13.85
CA VAL A 33 31.05 15.52 12.68
C VAL A 33 29.84 14.63 13.01
N PRO A 34 28.79 14.62 12.17
CA PRO A 34 27.65 13.74 12.40
C PRO A 34 28.12 12.28 12.40
N GLU A 35 27.67 11.53 13.40
CA GLU A 35 27.92 10.10 13.48
C GLU A 35 27.11 9.39 12.37
N PRO A 36 27.71 8.42 11.65
CA PRO A 36 26.97 7.64 10.67
C PRO A 36 25.83 6.88 11.33
N GLU A 37 24.68 6.85 10.66
CA GLU A 37 23.55 6.09 11.16
C GLU A 37 23.86 4.58 11.20
N PRO A 38 23.45 3.87 12.26
CA PRO A 38 23.76 2.46 12.41
C PRO A 38 23.10 1.64 11.31
N VAL A 39 23.84 0.66 10.79
CA VAL A 39 23.34 -0.31 9.82
C VAL A 39 22.53 -1.36 10.56
N ASP A 40 21.25 -1.51 10.19
CA ASP A 40 20.38 -2.52 10.77
C ASP A 40 20.30 -3.75 9.86
N THR A 41 21.03 -4.81 10.21
CA THR A 41 21.01 -6.07 9.44
C THR A 41 19.66 -6.79 9.47
N ALA A 42 18.76 -6.45 10.41
CA ALA A 42 17.41 -7.01 10.47
C ALA A 42 16.47 -6.32 9.48
N ASP A 43 16.85 -5.18 8.90
CA ASP A 43 16.03 -4.41 7.98
C ASP A 43 16.14 -4.98 6.55
N TYR A 44 15.37 -6.04 6.29
CA TYR A 44 15.38 -6.79 5.02
C TYR A 44 14.37 -6.29 3.98
N CYS A 45 13.50 -5.36 4.33
CA CYS A 45 12.50 -4.74 3.47
C CYS A 45 12.49 -3.23 3.65
N TYR A 46 11.82 -2.47 2.78
CA TYR A 46 11.69 -1.01 2.95
C TYR A 46 10.24 -0.52 3.03
N TRP A 47 10.02 0.56 3.77
CA TRP A 47 8.74 1.26 3.89
C TRP A 47 8.65 2.44 2.94
N GLY A 48 7.44 2.79 2.48
CA GLY A 48 7.24 3.96 1.60
C GLY A 48 8.13 3.90 0.36
N ASN A 49 9.01 4.91 0.21
CA ASN A 49 10.04 5.02 -0.82
C ASN A 49 11.42 4.48 -0.37
N GLY A 50 11.56 4.05 0.88
CA GLY A 50 12.81 3.53 1.44
C GLY A 50 13.83 4.60 1.84
N ASN A 51 13.35 5.81 2.18
CA ASN A 51 14.18 6.88 2.74
C ASN A 51 14.88 6.45 4.05
N ASP A 52 14.13 5.75 4.89
CA ASP A 52 14.58 5.33 6.23
C ASP A 52 15.16 3.91 6.23
N TYR A 53 15.35 3.31 5.06
CA TYR A 53 15.93 1.98 4.94
C TYR A 53 17.39 2.00 5.43
N ARG A 54 17.71 1.12 6.39
CA ARG A 54 19.07 1.01 6.98
C ARG A 54 19.68 -0.38 6.85
N GLY A 55 19.09 -1.24 6.04
CA GLY A 55 19.63 -2.56 5.74
C GLY A 55 21.01 -2.57 5.06
N ALA A 56 21.60 -3.76 5.03
CA ALA A 56 22.96 -4.01 4.54
C ALA A 56 23.03 -4.52 3.08
N VAL A 57 21.97 -4.35 2.30
CA VAL A 57 21.96 -4.76 0.88
C VAL A 57 22.83 -3.80 0.07
N GLY A 58 23.88 -4.32 -0.58
CA GLY A 58 24.82 -3.55 -1.40
C GLY A 58 24.93 -4.05 -2.84
N VAL A 59 23.80 -4.47 -3.42
CA VAL A 59 23.72 -5.02 -4.79
C VAL A 59 22.54 -4.40 -5.55
N GLY A 60 22.80 -3.92 -6.77
CA GLY A 60 21.80 -3.33 -7.66
C GLY A 60 20.93 -4.39 -8.36
N SER A 61 19.93 -3.96 -9.13
CA SER A 61 18.95 -4.87 -9.77
C SER A 61 19.56 -5.87 -10.74
N SER A 62 20.68 -5.50 -11.37
CA SER A 62 21.47 -6.30 -12.30
C SER A 62 22.34 -7.36 -11.61
N GLY A 63 22.35 -7.39 -10.27
CA GLY A 63 23.22 -8.25 -9.48
C GLY A 63 24.65 -7.73 -9.32
N LYS A 64 24.94 -6.52 -9.83
CA LYS A 64 26.26 -5.89 -9.68
C LYS A 64 26.44 -5.30 -8.28
N PRO A 65 27.65 -5.36 -7.71
CA PRO A 65 27.94 -4.71 -6.45
C PRO A 65 27.81 -3.20 -6.57
N CYS A 66 27.23 -2.59 -5.54
CA CYS A 66 27.16 -1.14 -5.42
C CYS A 66 28.56 -0.56 -5.17
N ILE A 67 28.80 0.63 -5.71
CA ILE A 67 29.99 1.44 -5.43
C ILE A 67 29.77 2.20 -4.12
N TYR A 68 30.85 2.45 -3.38
CA TYR A 68 30.81 3.24 -2.14
C TYR A 68 30.30 4.65 -2.40
N TRP A 69 29.41 5.14 -1.54
CA TRP A 69 28.86 6.49 -1.64
C TRP A 69 29.95 7.57 -1.59
N ALA A 70 30.98 7.35 -0.76
CA ALA A 70 32.16 8.22 -0.64
C ALA A 70 32.99 8.34 -1.92
N GLU A 71 32.92 7.35 -2.82
CA GLU A 71 33.62 7.38 -4.10
C GLU A 71 32.80 8.13 -5.18
N GLN A 72 31.54 8.48 -4.88
CA GLN A 72 30.67 9.17 -5.82
C GLN A 72 30.69 10.68 -5.55
N PHE A 73 31.01 11.48 -6.55
CA PHE A 73 30.98 12.94 -6.45
C PHE A 73 29.64 13.56 -6.92
N GLN A 74 28.65 12.73 -7.25
CA GLN A 74 27.35 13.19 -7.76
C GLN A 74 26.38 13.63 -6.65
N LEU A 75 26.59 13.15 -5.42
CA LEU A 75 25.77 13.48 -4.26
C LEU A 75 26.64 14.00 -3.13
N SER A 76 26.18 15.07 -2.49
CA SER A 76 26.82 15.63 -1.31
C SER A 76 26.46 14.79 -0.09
N ILE A 77 27.43 14.05 0.45
CA ILE A 77 27.25 13.25 1.68
C ILE A 77 26.95 14.15 2.89
N ALA A 78 27.40 15.40 2.86
CA ALA A 78 27.11 16.37 3.93
C ALA A 78 25.61 16.68 4.05
N ASP A 79 24.87 16.62 2.94
CA ASP A 79 23.42 16.89 2.93
C ASP A 79 22.58 15.62 3.19
N HIS A 80 23.23 14.45 3.17
CA HIS A 80 22.61 13.13 3.21
C HIS A 80 23.34 12.23 4.22
N HIS A 81 23.01 12.38 5.50
CA HIS A 81 23.67 11.67 6.60
C HIS A 81 23.55 10.15 6.49
N GLU A 82 22.52 9.64 5.83
CA GLU A 82 22.31 8.21 5.55
C GLU A 82 23.36 7.59 4.60
N LEU A 83 24.20 8.43 3.98
CA LEU A 83 25.32 8.03 3.12
C LEU A 83 26.67 8.03 3.87
N LEU A 84 26.70 8.49 5.13
CA LEU A 84 27.90 8.50 5.97
C LEU A 84 28.31 7.08 6.37
N GLY A 85 29.56 6.91 6.79
CA GLY A 85 30.03 5.65 7.37
C GLY A 85 30.72 4.70 6.38
N ASN A 86 31.21 5.24 5.26
CA ASN A 86 32.04 4.53 4.28
C ASN A 86 31.48 3.14 3.91
N HIS A 87 30.25 3.12 3.42
CA HIS A 87 29.57 1.91 2.96
C HIS A 87 29.04 2.04 1.54
N ASN A 88 28.60 0.93 0.96
CA ASN A 88 27.98 0.85 -0.36
C ASN A 88 26.54 0.32 -0.32
N PHE A 89 25.90 0.28 0.86
CA PHE A 89 24.52 -0.18 0.99
C PHE A 89 23.52 0.73 0.28
N CYS A 90 22.44 0.14 -0.23
CA CYS A 90 21.35 0.82 -0.91
C CYS A 90 20.67 1.83 0.01
N ARG A 91 20.45 3.04 -0.49
CA ARG A 91 19.80 4.15 0.22
C ARG A 91 18.88 4.90 -0.74
N ASN A 92 18.03 5.78 -0.24
CA ASN A 92 17.22 6.65 -1.08
C ASN A 92 17.33 8.11 -0.63
N PRO A 93 18.46 8.78 -0.92
CA PRO A 93 18.70 10.14 -0.47
C PRO A 93 17.66 11.11 -1.03
N GLY A 94 17.08 11.91 -0.13
CA GLY A 94 16.04 12.89 -0.44
C GLY A 94 14.74 12.30 -0.99
N SER A 95 14.47 11.00 -0.78
CA SER A 95 13.34 10.29 -1.40
C SER A 95 13.26 10.48 -2.92
N SER A 96 14.42 10.64 -3.57
CA SER A 96 14.56 10.97 -4.99
C SER A 96 13.98 9.90 -5.92
N HIS A 97 13.98 8.64 -5.49
CA HIS A 97 13.43 7.51 -6.24
C HIS A 97 12.25 6.85 -5.51
N ALA A 98 11.58 5.93 -6.19
CA ALA A 98 10.48 5.16 -5.63
C ALA A 98 10.91 4.06 -4.64
N GLN A 99 12.21 3.71 -4.62
CA GLN A 99 12.78 2.67 -3.77
C GLN A 99 14.28 2.91 -3.53
N PRO A 100 14.91 2.21 -2.57
CA PRO A 100 16.35 2.27 -2.37
C PRO A 100 17.13 1.89 -3.63
N TRP A 101 18.22 2.62 -3.87
CA TRP A 101 19.05 2.49 -5.05
C TRP A 101 20.53 2.68 -4.68
N CYS A 102 21.41 2.39 -5.62
CA CYS A 102 22.84 2.64 -5.48
C CYS A 102 23.49 2.89 -6.84
N PHE A 103 24.74 3.34 -6.86
CA PHE A 103 25.53 3.40 -8.08
C PHE A 103 26.20 2.05 -8.36
N VAL A 104 26.16 1.61 -9.62
CA VAL A 104 26.88 0.42 -10.10
C VAL A 104 27.84 0.80 -11.22
N ALA A 105 28.95 0.07 -11.35
CA ALA A 105 29.89 0.27 -12.45
C ALA A 105 29.39 -0.39 -13.75
N MET A 106 29.20 0.41 -14.80
CA MET A 106 28.95 -0.10 -16.14
C MET A 106 30.22 -0.70 -16.78
N LYS A 107 30.06 -1.39 -17.91
CA LYS A 107 31.19 -2.05 -18.61
C LYS A 107 32.26 -1.05 -19.09
N ASP A 108 31.85 0.19 -19.31
CA ASP A 108 32.70 1.32 -19.71
C ASP A 108 33.23 2.12 -18.50
N GLY A 109 33.04 1.62 -17.27
CA GLY A 109 33.53 2.23 -16.04
C GLY A 109 32.68 3.41 -15.54
N ARG A 110 31.61 3.79 -16.24
CA ARG A 110 30.74 4.88 -15.79
C ARG A 110 29.84 4.42 -14.63
N PRO A 111 29.73 5.18 -13.53
CA PRO A 111 28.78 4.90 -12.47
C PRO A 111 27.37 5.26 -12.94
N VAL A 112 26.43 4.35 -12.76
CA VAL A 112 25.01 4.59 -13.09
C VAL A 112 24.14 4.18 -11.91
N ALA A 113 23.15 5.03 -11.60
CA ALA A 113 22.16 4.75 -10.58
C ALA A 113 21.28 3.57 -11.00
N GLU A 114 21.17 2.58 -10.12
CA GLU A 114 20.38 1.38 -10.33
C GLU A 114 19.55 1.10 -9.08
N MET A 115 18.27 0.73 -9.27
CA MET A 115 17.40 0.35 -8.16
C MET A 115 17.88 -0.96 -7.54
N CYS A 116 17.77 -1.08 -6.21
CA CYS A 116 18.15 -2.31 -5.52
C CYS A 116 16.97 -3.28 -5.43
N ASN A 117 17.26 -4.58 -5.49
CA ASN A 117 16.26 -5.65 -5.39
C ASN A 117 15.86 -5.91 -3.93
N ILE A 118 15.28 -4.90 -3.28
CA ILE A 118 14.73 -4.99 -1.92
C ILE A 118 13.21 -5.00 -2.05
N HIS A 119 12.52 -5.80 -1.26
CA HIS A 119 11.06 -5.86 -1.31
C HIS A 119 10.45 -4.79 -0.40
N ARG A 120 9.27 -4.30 -0.77
CA ARG A 120 8.48 -3.44 0.14
C ARG A 120 8.01 -4.26 1.33
N CYS A 121 8.07 -3.66 2.51
CA CYS A 121 7.50 -4.28 3.70
C CYS A 121 5.99 -4.43 3.53
N ILE A 122 5.46 -5.56 3.99
CA ILE A 122 4.02 -5.84 3.95
C ILE A 122 3.41 -5.33 5.25
N ASP A 123 2.55 -4.31 5.15
CA ASP A 123 1.64 -3.94 6.24
C ASP A 123 0.53 -4.98 6.34
N THR A 124 0.81 -6.08 7.05
CA THR A 124 -0.17 -7.15 7.32
C THR A 124 -1.37 -6.65 8.13
N VAL A 125 -1.29 -5.45 8.72
CA VAL A 125 -2.36 -4.78 9.46
C VAL A 125 -3.66 -4.73 8.66
N TRP A 126 -3.63 -4.35 7.38
CA TRP A 126 -4.83 -4.29 6.54
C TRP A 126 -5.44 -5.67 6.27
N LEU A 127 -4.61 -6.70 6.14
CA LEU A 127 -5.08 -8.07 5.97
C LEU A 127 -5.79 -8.58 7.22
N TYR A 128 -5.26 -8.29 8.41
CA TYR A 128 -5.93 -8.63 9.66
C TYR A 128 -7.21 -7.83 9.91
N LEU A 129 -7.22 -6.54 9.60
CA LEU A 129 -8.42 -5.70 9.71
C LEU A 129 -9.53 -6.19 8.77
N THR A 130 -9.19 -6.51 7.51
CA THR A 130 -10.17 -7.04 6.55
C THR A 130 -10.65 -8.42 6.96
N ALA A 131 -9.76 -9.32 7.38
CA ALA A 131 -10.15 -10.64 7.89
C ALA A 131 -11.05 -10.54 9.13
N GLY A 132 -10.76 -9.61 10.04
CA GLY A 132 -11.59 -9.34 11.22
C GLY A 132 -12.98 -8.81 10.86
N VAL A 133 -13.06 -7.86 9.93
CA VAL A 133 -14.35 -7.31 9.44
C VAL A 133 -15.17 -8.39 8.73
N VAL A 134 -14.54 -9.20 7.87
CA VAL A 134 -15.21 -10.31 7.19
C VAL A 134 -15.68 -11.35 8.20
N GLY A 135 -14.86 -11.70 9.18
CA GLY A 135 -15.22 -12.62 10.26
C GLY A 135 -16.43 -12.12 11.07
N LEU A 136 -16.42 -10.84 11.47
CA LEU A 136 -17.56 -10.23 12.15
C LEU A 136 -18.82 -10.19 11.29
N ALA A 137 -18.70 -9.85 10.01
CA ALA A 137 -19.83 -9.85 9.09
C ALA A 137 -20.44 -11.25 8.94
N VAL A 138 -19.61 -12.28 8.80
CA VAL A 138 -20.06 -13.69 8.72
C VAL A 138 -20.78 -14.09 10.01
N LEU A 139 -20.22 -13.77 11.19
CA LEU A 139 -20.86 -14.04 12.47
C LEU A 139 -22.22 -13.36 12.59
N VAL A 140 -22.32 -12.08 12.21
CA VAL A 140 -23.58 -11.34 12.23
C VAL A 140 -24.60 -11.95 11.26
N ILE A 141 -24.19 -12.30 10.03
CA ILE A 141 -25.06 -12.96 9.04
C ILE A 141 -25.55 -14.31 9.55
N SER A 142 -24.67 -15.12 10.14
CA SER A 142 -25.04 -16.41 10.73
C SER A 142 -26.01 -16.25 11.90
N LEU A 143 -25.82 -15.25 12.77
CA LEU A 143 -26.74 -14.93 13.87
C LEU A 143 -28.10 -14.47 13.35
N ILE A 144 -28.13 -13.60 12.33
CA ILE A 144 -29.38 -13.16 11.70
C ILE A 144 -30.12 -14.35 11.09
N PHE A 145 -29.42 -15.22 10.34
CA PHE A 145 -30.01 -16.42 9.76
C PHE A 145 -30.58 -17.35 10.85
N TYR A 146 -29.81 -17.58 11.92
CA TYR A 146 -30.25 -18.38 13.06
C TYR A 146 -31.50 -17.81 13.73
N CYS A 147 -31.53 -16.50 13.99
CA CYS A 147 -32.70 -15.81 14.55
C CYS A 147 -33.93 -15.89 13.63
N CYS A 148 -33.74 -15.71 12.31
CA CYS A 148 -34.80 -15.84 11.32
C CYS A 148 -35.38 -17.25 11.26
N CYS A 149 -34.52 -18.29 11.28
CA CYS A 149 -34.94 -19.68 11.31
C CYS A 149 -35.72 -20.03 12.59
N ARG A 150 -35.27 -19.55 13.75
CA ARG A 150 -35.98 -19.77 15.02
C ARG A 150 -37.35 -19.09 15.06
N ARG A 151 -37.44 -17.84 14.61
CA ARG A 151 -38.71 -17.11 14.55
C ARG A 151 -39.72 -17.73 13.56
N SER A 152 -39.23 -18.38 12.51
CA SER A 152 -40.07 -19.16 11.60
C SER A 152 -40.57 -20.46 12.24
N SER A 153 -39.75 -21.08 13.09
CA SER A 153 -40.13 -22.29 13.85
C SER A 153 -41.18 -22.02 14.92
N ASP A 154 -41.13 -20.88 15.61
CA ASP A 154 -42.13 -20.47 16.61
C ASP A 154 -43.49 -20.07 15.99
N LYS A 155 -43.55 -19.87 14.67
CA LYS A 155 -44.79 -19.54 13.95
C LYS A 155 -45.59 -20.77 13.51
N ARG A 156 -45.33 -21.99 13.99
CA ARG A 156 -46.24 -23.13 13.74
C ARG A 156 -47.43 -23.07 14.71
N PRO A 157 -48.68 -22.83 14.23
CA PRO A 157 -49.86 -23.16 15.01
C PRO A 157 -50.06 -24.68 14.99
N SER A 158 -50.37 -25.22 16.15
CA SER A 158 -50.98 -26.51 16.44
C SER A 158 -51.74 -27.17 15.27
N LEU A 159 -51.27 -28.35 14.85
CA LEU A 159 -52.05 -29.34 14.12
C LEU A 159 -52.86 -30.17 15.13
N GLN A 160 -54.18 -29.91 15.28
CA GLN A 160 -55.14 -30.93 15.71
C GLN A 160 -56.62 -30.48 15.56
N HIS A 161 -57.42 -31.38 14.95
CA HIS A 161 -58.89 -31.53 15.04
C HIS A 161 -59.76 -30.39 14.46
N GLU A 162 -60.87 -30.59 13.74
CA GLU A 162 -61.73 -31.74 13.48
C GLU A 162 -62.64 -31.40 12.28
N ASN A 163 -62.88 -32.42 11.44
CA ASN A 163 -63.95 -32.63 10.47
C ASN A 163 -65.06 -31.57 10.28
N SER A 164 -65.32 -31.16 9.04
CA SER A 164 -66.70 -31.15 8.53
C SER A 164 -66.79 -31.24 7.01
N LEU A 165 -67.58 -32.22 6.58
CA LEU A 165 -67.94 -32.64 5.23
C LEU A 165 -68.40 -31.49 4.31
N LYS A 166 -68.01 -31.59 3.04
CA LYS A 166 -68.82 -31.49 1.79
C LYS A 166 -67.86 -31.13 0.64
N GLY A 167 -67.81 -31.80 -0.50
CA GLY A 167 -68.52 -32.93 -1.07
C GLY A 167 -67.81 -33.30 -2.37
N SER A 168 -67.84 -34.59 -2.68
CA SER A 168 -67.25 -35.27 -3.83
C SER A 168 -67.64 -34.68 -5.19
N VAL A 169 -66.67 -34.47 -6.11
CA VAL A 169 -66.74 -34.90 -7.53
C VAL A 169 -65.30 -35.15 -8.08
N ARG A 170 -65.18 -36.20 -8.91
CA ARG A 170 -63.96 -36.80 -9.49
C ARG A 170 -63.25 -35.95 -10.59
N SER A 171 -61.94 -36.17 -10.69
CA SER A 171 -60.89 -35.92 -11.73
C SER A 171 -61.31 -35.93 -13.23
N PRO A 172 -60.55 -35.39 -14.24
CA PRO A 172 -59.09 -35.57 -14.44
C PRO A 172 -58.24 -34.42 -15.08
N CYS A 173 -56.92 -34.62 -15.08
CA CYS A 173 -55.80 -33.79 -15.55
C CYS A 173 -55.89 -33.09 -16.94
N ARG A 174 -55.33 -31.86 -17.08
CA ARG A 174 -54.29 -31.52 -18.11
C ARG A 174 -53.73 -30.06 -18.03
N LYS A 175 -52.38 -29.99 -18.09
CA LYS A 175 -51.43 -29.12 -18.86
C LYS A 175 -51.48 -27.57 -18.86
N GLY A 176 -50.28 -26.98 -18.72
CA GLY A 176 -49.82 -25.68 -19.28
C GLY A 176 -49.43 -24.67 -18.18
N LYS A 177 -48.17 -24.33 -17.87
CA LYS A 177 -47.03 -23.73 -18.61
C LYS A 177 -47.21 -22.22 -18.90
N GLY A 178 -46.48 -21.40 -18.12
CA GLY A 178 -45.75 -20.21 -18.60
C GLY A 178 -46.43 -18.83 -18.56
N SER A 179 -45.66 -17.85 -18.04
CA SER A 179 -45.69 -16.38 -18.22
C SER A 179 -47.01 -15.64 -17.91
N GLY A 180 -47.05 -14.62 -17.06
CA GLY A 180 -46.21 -13.42 -17.08
C GLY A 180 -46.96 -12.30 -17.81
N LEU A 181 -47.66 -11.43 -17.07
CA LEU A 181 -48.33 -10.20 -17.53
C LEU A 181 -48.41 -9.26 -16.30
N GLU A 182 -47.57 -8.22 -16.20
CA GLU A 182 -47.83 -6.83 -16.63
C GLU A 182 -49.09 -6.22 -15.98
N MET A 183 -48.91 -5.15 -15.21
CA MET A 183 -49.99 -4.34 -14.64
C MET A 183 -49.85 -2.89 -15.13
N SER A 184 -50.62 -2.56 -16.17
CA SER A 184 -50.72 -1.23 -16.75
C SER A 184 -51.80 -0.39 -16.06
N ALA A 185 -51.38 0.79 -15.62
CA ALA A 185 -52.02 2.10 -15.69
C ALA A 185 -53.55 2.25 -15.53
N LEU A 186 -53.93 3.14 -14.60
CA LEU A 186 -55.09 4.03 -14.75
C LEU A 186 -54.73 5.44 -14.24
N ILE A 187 -54.78 6.44 -15.13
CA ILE A 187 -55.00 7.86 -14.81
C ILE A 187 -56.18 8.32 -15.67
N PRO A 188 -57.16 9.07 -15.15
CA PRO A 188 -58.19 9.70 -15.98
C PRO A 188 -57.78 11.11 -16.45
N GLY A 189 -57.78 11.27 -17.77
CA GLY A 189 -58.20 12.44 -18.58
C GLY A 189 -57.83 13.87 -18.19
N SER A 190 -57.15 14.58 -19.11
CA SER A 190 -57.65 15.85 -19.68
C SER A 190 -56.86 16.27 -20.93
N ALA A 191 -57.58 16.31 -22.06
CA ALA A 191 -57.60 17.34 -23.11
C ALA A 191 -56.32 17.90 -23.78
N THR A 192 -56.43 17.92 -25.13
CA THR A 192 -55.91 18.89 -26.12
C THR A 192 -54.42 18.88 -26.43
N SER A 193 -54.05 18.33 -27.60
CA SER A 193 -53.65 19.06 -28.84
C SER A 193 -52.36 19.87 -28.62
N SER A 194 -51.30 19.75 -29.42
CA SER A 194 -51.25 19.92 -30.86
C SER A 194 -49.78 19.74 -31.29
N VAL A 195 -49.54 19.02 -32.40
CA VAL A 195 -48.59 19.36 -33.50
C VAL A 195 -47.11 19.61 -33.12
N LYS A 196 -46.19 18.69 -33.49
CA LYS A 196 -45.24 18.77 -34.64
C LYS A 196 -44.23 19.91 -34.47
N SER A 197 -42.92 19.73 -34.42
CA SER A 197 -41.96 19.17 -35.40
C SER A 197 -40.58 19.26 -34.74
N ASP A 198 -39.73 18.24 -34.74
CA ASP A 198 -38.85 17.76 -35.81
C ASP A 198 -37.47 18.47 -35.83
N ALA A 199 -36.42 17.62 -35.86
CA ALA A 199 -35.02 17.87 -36.22
C ALA A 199 -34.19 18.89 -35.40
N ARG A 200 -32.86 18.81 -35.27
CA ARG A 200 -31.80 17.79 -35.41
C ARG A 200 -30.51 18.46 -34.89
N ALA A 201 -29.59 17.64 -34.39
CA ALA A 201 -28.17 17.84 -34.04
C ALA A 201 -27.44 19.08 -34.64
N ARG A 202 -26.39 19.65 -34.04
CA ARG A 202 -25.15 19.03 -33.54
C ARG A 202 -24.16 20.13 -33.10
N VAL A 203 -23.17 19.72 -32.28
CA VAL A 203 -21.78 20.25 -32.14
C VAL A 203 -21.47 21.14 -30.92
N ARG A 204 -20.35 20.73 -30.30
CA ARG A 204 -19.61 21.22 -29.15
C ARG A 204 -19.00 22.61 -29.36
N GLU A 205 -18.77 23.34 -28.28
CA GLU A 205 -17.46 23.95 -28.03
C GLU A 205 -17.21 24.19 -26.54
N PHE A 206 -15.92 24.20 -26.21
CA PHE A 206 -15.29 24.12 -24.91
C PHE A 206 -14.77 25.51 -24.50
N HIS A 207 -14.63 25.74 -23.18
CA HIS A 207 -13.70 26.66 -22.47
C HIS A 207 -14.32 27.66 -21.47
N PRO A 208 -13.56 28.05 -20.42
CA PRO A 208 -14.03 28.14 -19.04
C PRO A 208 -13.92 29.57 -18.49
N ALA A 209 -14.25 29.75 -17.21
CA ALA A 209 -13.76 30.84 -16.38
C ALA A 209 -13.26 30.24 -15.06
#